data_AF-A0AAW0Y7U3-F1
#
_entry.id   AF-A0AAW0Y7U3-F1
#
_cell.length_a   1.000
_cell.length_b   1.000
_cell.length_c   1.000
_cell.angle_alpha   90.00
_cell.angle_beta   90.00
_cell.angle_gamma   90.00
#
_symmetry.space_group_name_H-M   'P 1'
#
loop_
_entity.id
_entity.type
_entity.pdbx_description
1 polymer ?
#
loop_
_entity_poly.entity_id
_entity_poly.type
_entity_poly.pdbx_seq_one_letter_code
_entity_poly.pdbx_strand_id
1 'polypeptide(L)'
;MLGRTGLVHQIIWGARHFSLASRKHLQLTCCRQRATLIDGKKVAAEIYEELYLEVQNMVACGRRAPHLVLVRVGNDPASGTYVKNKIKAADKIGIQSTIHHLPQDTSKSTLLKLLNELNVDPDVDGILVQLPLPGHIEEKVVCNSVSPEKDVDGFHVVNIGRHKDLW
;
A
#
# COMPACT_ATOMS: atom_id res chain seq x y z
N MET A 1 93.40 24.97 40.73
CA MET A 1 94.60 24.93 39.85
C MET A 1 94.18 24.36 38.51
N LEU A 2 94.38 25.14 37.43
CA LEU A 2 94.26 24.83 35.99
C LEU A 2 92.88 24.35 35.47
N GLY A 3 92.23 24.91 34.45
CA GLY A 3 92.57 25.98 33.52
C GLY A 3 92.23 25.58 32.07
N ARG A 4 91.51 26.48 31.35
CA ARG A 4 91.49 26.68 29.87
C ARG A 4 90.73 25.60 29.06
N THR A 5 89.92 25.85 28.02
CA THR A 5 89.87 26.84 26.90
C THR A 5 88.50 26.66 26.21
N GLY A 6 87.69 27.69 25.86
CA GLY A 6 87.68 28.46 24.58
C GLY A 6 86.92 27.70 23.45
N LEU A 7 86.20 28.26 22.47
CA LEU A 7 85.77 29.61 22.05
C LEU A 7 84.86 29.40 20.79
N VAL A 8 83.62 29.94 20.76
CA VAL A 8 83.01 30.84 19.73
C VAL A 8 82.93 30.48 18.22
N HIS A 9 81.71 30.48 17.63
CA HIS A 9 81.25 31.26 16.43
C HIS A 9 79.79 30.91 16.02
N GLN A 10 78.82 31.86 16.06
CA GLN A 10 78.25 32.67 14.94
C GLN A 10 77.27 31.93 13.99
N ILE A 11 75.98 32.28 13.89
CA ILE A 11 75.28 33.46 13.30
C ILE A 11 74.82 33.22 11.83
N ILE A 12 73.48 33.18 11.67
CA ILE A 12 72.60 33.68 10.57
C ILE A 12 72.72 33.07 9.14
N TRP A 13 71.63 32.45 8.64
CA TRP A 13 70.78 32.87 7.49
C TRP A 13 69.79 31.76 7.09
N GLY A 14 68.51 32.11 6.82
CA GLY A 14 67.59 31.22 6.09
C GLY A 14 66.14 31.17 6.58
N ALA A 15 65.47 32.32 6.72
CA ALA A 15 64.02 32.38 6.88
C ALA A 15 63.31 31.90 5.60
N ARG A 16 62.37 30.94 5.74
CA ARG A 16 61.16 30.74 4.92
C ARG A 16 60.45 29.50 5.44
N HIS A 17 59.54 29.66 6.39
CA HIS A 17 58.53 28.65 6.64
C HIS A 17 57.13 29.26 6.56
N PHE A 18 56.43 28.73 5.56
CA PHE A 18 55.10 29.01 5.08
C PHE A 18 54.07 28.94 6.21
N SER A 19 53.24 29.99 6.31
CA SER A 19 52.12 30.07 7.25
C SER A 19 51.14 28.93 7.01
N LEU A 20 51.01 28.03 7.99
CA LEU A 20 50.00 26.98 8.02
C LEU A 20 48.66 27.59 8.43
N ALA A 21 47.80 27.79 7.43
CA ALA A 21 46.43 28.23 7.57
C ALA A 21 45.66 27.35 8.58
N SER A 22 45.00 28.04 9.51
CA SER A 22 44.02 27.52 10.47
C SER A 22 43.01 26.60 9.79
N ARG A 23 43.10 25.29 10.08
CA ARG A 23 42.03 24.33 9.78
C ARG A 23 40.88 24.58 10.76
N LYS A 24 39.95 25.46 10.37
CA LYS A 24 38.65 25.56 11.03
C LYS A 24 37.94 24.21 10.87
N HIS A 25 37.76 23.55 11.99
CA HIS A 25 37.03 22.30 12.12
C HIS A 25 35.57 22.56 11.71
N LEU A 26 35.21 22.25 10.46
CA LEU A 26 33.81 22.16 10.05
C LEU A 26 33.22 20.92 10.73
N GLN A 27 32.60 21.12 11.90
CA GLN A 27 31.59 20.19 12.39
C GLN A 27 30.37 20.33 11.48
N LEU A 28 30.32 19.49 10.45
CA LEU A 28 29.08 19.20 9.74
C LEU A 28 28.22 18.37 10.70
N THR A 29 27.43 19.04 11.54
CA THR A 29 26.26 18.43 12.17
C THR A 29 25.27 18.11 11.05
N CYS A 30 25.38 16.90 10.51
CA CYS A 30 24.29 16.26 9.79
C CYS A 30 23.15 16.13 10.80
N CYS A 31 22.22 17.09 10.81
CA CYS A 31 20.92 16.89 11.43
C CYS A 31 20.30 15.68 10.75
N ARG A 32 20.45 14.51 11.39
CA ARG A 32 19.86 13.24 10.96
C ARG A 32 18.35 13.40 11.09
N GLN A 33 17.71 13.96 10.07
CA GLN A 33 16.26 14.00 9.98
C GLN A 33 15.77 12.55 9.96
N ARG A 34 15.02 12.16 11.00
CA ARG A 34 14.38 10.85 11.05
C ARG A 34 13.20 10.86 10.08
N ALA A 35 12.99 9.73 9.41
CA ALA A 35 11.81 9.54 8.59
C ALA A 35 10.54 9.76 9.43
N THR A 36 9.57 10.46 8.87
CA THR A 36 8.23 10.58 9.46
C THR A 36 7.53 9.22 9.38
N LEU A 37 7.07 8.72 10.53
CA LEU A 37 6.27 7.49 10.57
C LEU A 37 4.84 7.79 10.11
N ILE A 38 4.44 7.23 8.98
CA ILE A 38 3.05 7.25 8.54
C ILE A 38 2.34 6.06 9.20
N ASP A 39 1.44 6.34 10.15
CA ASP A 39 0.64 5.31 10.81
C ASP A 39 -0.62 5.00 9.99
N GLY A 40 -0.49 4.04 9.07
CA GLY A 40 -1.61 3.58 8.26
C GLY A 40 -2.76 2.95 9.05
N LYS A 41 -2.53 2.48 10.28
CA LYS A 41 -3.60 1.94 11.13
C LYS A 41 -4.49 3.05 11.67
N LYS A 42 -3.87 4.16 12.09
CA LYS A 42 -4.59 5.34 12.53
C LYS A 42 -5.45 5.90 11.39
N VAL A 43 -4.85 6.10 10.22
CA VAL A 43 -5.57 6.60 9.04
C VAL A 43 -6.71 5.68 8.63
N ALA A 44 -6.50 4.36 8.60
CA ALA A 44 -7.56 3.41 8.28
C ALA A 44 -8.72 3.43 9.30
N ALA A 45 -8.42 3.64 10.59
CA ALA A 45 -9.45 3.74 11.62
C ALA A 45 -10.31 5.00 11.45
N GLU A 46 -9.70 6.13 11.11
CA GLU A 46 -10.41 7.38 10.80
C GLU A 46 -11.35 7.19 9.59
N ILE A 47 -10.85 6.56 8.52
CA ILE A 47 -11.66 6.23 7.33
C ILE A 47 -12.83 5.29 7.66
N TYR A 48 -12.62 4.27 8.50
CA TYR A 48 -13.69 3.36 8.87
C TYR A 48 -14.80 4.03 9.67
N GLU A 49 -14.46 4.98 10.55
CA GLU A 49 -15.46 5.74 11.30
C GLU A 49 -16.31 6.61 10.36
N GLU A 50 -15.66 7.32 9.43
CA GLU A 50 -16.33 8.15 8.43
C GLU A 50 -17.31 7.32 7.57
N LEU A 51 -16.84 6.18 7.05
CA LEU A 51 -17.65 5.28 6.23
C LEU A 51 -18.81 4.66 7.01
N TYR A 52 -18.58 4.28 8.27
CA TYR A 52 -19.64 3.75 9.13
C TYR A 52 -20.77 4.77 9.29
N LEU A 53 -20.44 6.02 9.60
CA LEU A 53 -21.43 7.08 9.75
C LEU A 53 -22.18 7.35 8.44
N GLU A 54 -21.50 7.31 7.30
CA GLU A 54 -22.13 7.46 5.98
C GLU A 54 -23.14 6.34 5.70
N VAL A 55 -22.77 5.09 5.93
CA VAL A 55 -23.66 3.93 5.75
C VAL A 55 -24.86 4.00 6.71
N GLN A 56 -24.64 4.37 7.98
CA GLN A 56 -25.74 4.56 8.94
C GLN A 56 -26.71 5.65 8.47
N ASN A 57 -26.20 6.78 7.97
CA ASN A 57 -27.04 7.85 7.43
C ASN A 57 -27.82 7.40 6.19
N MET A 58 -27.21 6.62 5.30
CA MET A 58 -27.91 6.04 4.14
C MET A 58 -29.07 5.15 4.57
N VAL A 59 -28.85 4.27 5.54
CA VAL A 59 -29.86 3.35 6.07
C VAL A 59 -30.96 4.11 6.80
N ALA A 60 -30.61 5.12 7.60
CA ALA A 60 -31.58 5.99 8.29
C ALA A 60 -32.47 6.77 7.30
N CYS A 61 -31.93 7.12 6.12
CA CYS A 61 -32.69 7.74 5.03
C CYS A 61 -33.55 6.73 4.23
N GLY A 62 -33.66 5.48 4.67
CA GLY A 62 -34.50 4.44 4.06
C GLY A 62 -33.85 3.73 2.86
N ARG A 63 -32.55 3.92 2.60
CA ARG A 63 -31.83 3.13 1.60
C ARG A 63 -31.37 1.80 2.19
N ARG A 64 -31.19 0.78 1.34
CA ARG A 64 -30.54 -0.47 1.79
C ARG A 64 -29.06 -0.24 2.07
N ALA A 65 -28.50 -1.04 2.96
CA ALA A 65 -27.05 -1.09 3.15
C ALA A 65 -26.37 -1.55 1.85
N PRO A 66 -25.16 -1.07 1.54
CA PRO A 66 -24.39 -1.59 0.41
C PRO A 66 -24.08 -3.08 0.61
N HIS A 67 -23.94 -3.83 -0.48
CA HIS A 67 -23.64 -5.24 -0.48
C HIS A 67 -22.42 -5.55 -1.34
N LEU A 68 -21.39 -6.10 -0.70
CA LEU A 68 -20.15 -6.52 -1.31
C LEU A 68 -20.08 -8.05 -1.42
N VAL A 69 -19.91 -8.55 -2.64
CA VAL A 69 -19.73 -9.98 -2.90
C VAL A 69 -18.26 -10.28 -3.18
N LEU A 70 -17.68 -11.20 -2.41
CA LEU A 70 -16.32 -11.67 -2.57
C LEU A 70 -16.31 -13.06 -3.18
N VAL A 71 -15.65 -13.21 -4.32
CA VAL A 71 -15.47 -14.49 -5.01
C VAL A 71 -14.04 -14.98 -4.80
N ARG A 72 -13.87 -16.16 -4.23
CA ARG A 72 -12.57 -16.80 -3.99
C ARG A 72 -12.55 -18.18 -4.64
N VAL A 73 -11.52 -18.43 -5.46
CA VAL A 73 -11.32 -19.73 -6.10
C VAL A 73 -10.10 -20.43 -5.47
N GLY A 74 -10.30 -21.66 -5.00
CA GLY A 74 -9.25 -22.47 -4.38
C GLY A 74 -9.00 -22.17 -2.90
N ASN A 75 -7.91 -22.73 -2.37
CA ASN A 75 -7.68 -22.86 -0.93
C ASN A 75 -6.39 -22.22 -0.43
N ASP A 76 -5.79 -21.31 -1.20
CA ASP A 76 -4.55 -20.64 -0.79
C ASP A 76 -4.70 -19.99 0.60
N PRO A 77 -3.94 -20.39 1.63
CA PRO A 77 -4.15 -19.94 3.01
C PRO A 77 -3.98 -18.42 3.20
N ALA A 78 -3.09 -17.80 2.42
CA ALA A 78 -2.87 -16.36 2.46
C ALA A 78 -4.12 -15.61 1.99
N SER A 79 -4.66 -15.98 0.82
CA SER A 79 -5.90 -15.41 0.26
C SER A 79 -7.08 -15.51 1.23
N GLY A 80 -7.19 -16.61 1.98
CA GLY A 80 -8.26 -16.80 2.97
C GLY A 80 -8.19 -15.81 4.13
N THR A 81 -6.99 -15.44 4.57
CA THR A 81 -6.81 -14.43 5.62
C THR A 81 -7.17 -13.04 5.10
N TYR A 82 -6.76 -12.70 3.88
CA TYR A 82 -7.11 -11.42 3.25
C TYR A 82 -8.62 -11.25 3.07
N VAL A 83 -9.30 -12.27 2.54
CA VAL A 83 -10.77 -12.24 2.37
C VAL A 83 -11.49 -12.06 3.71
N LYS A 84 -11.06 -12.80 4.75
CA LYS A 84 -11.62 -12.63 6.10
C LYS A 84 -11.44 -11.22 6.63
N ASN A 85 -10.29 -10.59 6.39
CA ASN A 85 -10.05 -9.23 6.84
C ASN A 85 -10.91 -8.20 6.07
N LYS A 86 -11.11 -8.39 4.77
CA LYS A 86 -12.00 -7.55 3.95
C LYS A 86 -13.44 -7.60 4.46
N ILE A 87 -13.92 -8.79 4.81
CA ILE A 87 -15.28 -8.99 5.36
C ILE A 87 -15.41 -8.33 6.73
N LYS A 88 -14.44 -8.58 7.62
CA LYS A 88 -14.43 -7.89 8.92
C LYS A 88 -14.41 -6.38 8.79
N ALA A 89 -13.77 -5.83 7.76
CA ALA A 89 -13.80 -4.40 7.49
C ALA A 89 -15.19 -3.96 7.00
N ALA A 90 -15.79 -4.67 6.05
CA ALA A 90 -17.15 -4.42 5.57
C ALA A 90 -18.18 -4.47 6.70
N ASP A 91 -18.14 -5.50 7.53
CA ASP A 91 -19.05 -5.68 8.67
C ASP A 91 -18.90 -4.53 9.68
N LYS A 92 -17.67 -4.07 9.93
CA LYS A 92 -17.40 -2.93 10.84
C LYS A 92 -18.03 -1.63 10.37
N ILE A 93 -18.09 -1.40 9.06
CA ILE A 93 -18.67 -0.19 8.47
C ILE A 93 -20.17 -0.35 8.13
N GLY A 94 -20.78 -1.50 8.46
CA GLY A 94 -22.21 -1.74 8.25
C GLY A 94 -22.57 -2.15 6.82
N ILE A 95 -21.60 -2.58 6.01
CA ILE A 95 -21.81 -3.12 4.67
C ILE A 95 -22.17 -4.61 4.78
N GLN A 96 -23.19 -5.03 4.06
CA GLN A 96 -23.50 -6.46 3.91
C GLN A 96 -22.43 -7.13 3.06
N SER A 97 -22.00 -8.33 3.44
CA SER A 97 -20.99 -9.04 2.67
C SER A 97 -21.29 -10.53 2.50
N THR A 98 -21.04 -11.05 1.30
CA THR A 98 -21.24 -12.47 0.94
C THR A 98 -19.96 -13.04 0.36
N ILE A 99 -19.61 -14.29 0.71
CA ILE A 99 -18.48 -14.99 0.10
C ILE A 99 -18.97 -16.15 -0.76
N HIS A 100 -18.56 -16.17 -2.01
CA HIS A 100 -18.60 -17.38 -2.84
C HIS A 100 -17.22 -18.04 -2.81
N HIS A 101 -17.11 -19.13 -2.05
CA HIS A 101 -15.93 -19.98 -2.07
C HIS A 101 -16.11 -21.09 -3.10
N LEU A 102 -15.32 -21.03 -4.17
CA LEU A 102 -15.32 -21.97 -5.27
C LEU A 102 -14.12 -22.93 -5.16
N PRO A 103 -14.31 -24.23 -5.46
CA PRO A 103 -13.22 -25.20 -5.51
C PRO A 103 -12.09 -24.81 -6.48
N GLN A 104 -10.87 -25.30 -6.25
CA GLN A 104 -9.72 -25.00 -7.11
C GLN A 104 -9.91 -25.52 -8.55
N ASP A 105 -10.63 -26.61 -8.74
CA ASP A 105 -10.95 -27.25 -10.02
C ASP A 105 -12.13 -26.59 -10.76
N THR A 106 -12.68 -25.49 -10.22
CA THR A 106 -13.76 -24.75 -10.85
C THR A 106 -13.38 -24.35 -12.27
N SER A 107 -14.26 -24.64 -13.23
CA SER A 107 -14.04 -24.26 -14.62
C SER A 107 -14.21 -22.75 -14.82
N LYS A 108 -13.51 -22.21 -15.83
CA LYS A 108 -13.67 -20.82 -16.26
C LYS A 108 -15.13 -20.47 -16.55
N SER A 109 -15.88 -21.37 -17.21
CA SER A 109 -17.28 -21.13 -17.57
C SER A 109 -18.19 -21.05 -16.34
N THR A 110 -17.97 -21.87 -15.32
CA THR A 110 -18.72 -21.80 -14.06
C THR A 110 -18.46 -20.48 -13.34
N LEU A 111 -17.20 -20.04 -13.25
CA LEU A 111 -16.86 -18.76 -12.64
C LEU A 111 -17.50 -17.58 -13.39
N LEU A 112 -17.43 -17.57 -14.73
CA LEU A 112 -18.03 -16.50 -15.53
C LEU A 112 -19.56 -16.46 -15.44
N LYS A 113 -20.21 -17.62 -15.30
CA LYS A 113 -21.67 -17.68 -15.05
C LYS A 113 -22.03 -17.02 -13.73
N LEU A 114 -21.32 -17.36 -12.65
CA LEU A 114 -21.52 -16.72 -11.36
C LEU A 114 -21.33 -15.20 -11.45
N LEU A 115 -20.27 -14.74 -12.10
CA LEU A 115 -20.03 -13.29 -12.24
C LEU A 115 -21.12 -12.60 -13.04
N ASN A 116 -21.65 -13.24 -14.08
CA ASN A 116 -22.79 -12.70 -14.83
C ASN A 116 -24.05 -12.60 -13.98
N GLU A 117 -24.34 -13.60 -13.14
CA GLU A 117 -25.46 -13.57 -12.19
C GLU A 117 -25.30 -12.39 -11.21
N LEU A 118 -24.11 -12.23 -10.62
CA LEU A 118 -23.81 -11.14 -9.69
C LEU A 118 -23.84 -9.76 -10.36
N ASN A 119 -23.45 -9.66 -11.62
CA ASN A 119 -23.48 -8.40 -12.37
C ASN A 119 -24.92 -7.89 -12.58
N VAL A 120 -25.88 -8.78 -12.80
CA VAL A 120 -27.28 -8.39 -13.03
C VAL A 120 -28.11 -8.32 -11.76
N ASP A 121 -27.60 -8.83 -10.64
CA ASP A 121 -28.27 -8.81 -9.35
C ASP A 121 -28.39 -7.36 -8.80
N PRO A 122 -29.59 -6.78 -8.65
CA PRO A 122 -29.77 -5.44 -8.13
C PRO A 122 -29.41 -5.31 -6.63
N ASP A 123 -29.32 -6.43 -5.91
CA ASP A 123 -28.93 -6.46 -4.50
C ASP A 123 -27.41 -6.49 -4.31
N VAL A 124 -26.61 -6.54 -5.38
CA VAL A 124 -25.14 -6.54 -5.33
C VAL A 124 -24.59 -5.22 -5.87
N ASP A 125 -23.84 -4.47 -5.05
CA ASP A 125 -23.22 -3.19 -5.45
C ASP A 125 -21.76 -3.35 -5.87
N GLY A 126 -21.06 -4.29 -5.26
CA GLY A 126 -19.64 -4.49 -5.48
C GLY A 126 -19.28 -5.96 -5.61
N ILE A 127 -18.39 -6.27 -6.54
CA ILE A 127 -17.87 -7.61 -6.78
C ILE A 127 -16.35 -7.56 -6.68
N LEU A 128 -15.81 -8.41 -5.81
CA LEU A 128 -14.37 -8.56 -5.62
C LEU A 128 -13.95 -9.98 -5.94
N VAL A 129 -13.06 -10.15 -6.92
CA VAL A 129 -12.49 -11.46 -7.26
C VAL A 129 -11.10 -11.57 -6.66
N GLN A 130 -10.92 -12.45 -5.68
CA GLN A 130 -9.64 -12.61 -5.00
C GLN A 130 -8.62 -13.33 -5.89
N LEU A 131 -7.53 -12.62 -6.20
CA LEU A 131 -6.36 -13.13 -6.93
C LEU A 131 -5.28 -13.70 -5.97
N PRO A 132 -4.36 -14.55 -6.45
CA PRO A 132 -4.29 -15.12 -7.80
C PRO A 132 -5.35 -16.20 -8.05
N LEU A 133 -5.73 -16.38 -9.31
CA LEU A 133 -6.60 -17.48 -9.73
C LEU A 133 -5.78 -18.74 -10.06
N PRO A 134 -6.41 -19.94 -10.03
CA PRO A 134 -5.77 -21.14 -10.55
C PRO A 134 -5.30 -20.97 -12.01
N GLY A 135 -4.15 -21.56 -12.36
CA GLY A 135 -3.48 -21.30 -13.64
C GLY A 135 -4.24 -21.69 -14.92
N HIS A 136 -5.32 -22.47 -14.81
CA HIS A 136 -6.23 -22.76 -15.94
C HIS A 136 -7.27 -21.66 -16.20
N ILE A 137 -7.33 -20.62 -15.35
CA ILE A 137 -8.24 -19.49 -15.48
C ILE A 137 -7.44 -18.23 -15.80
N GLU A 138 -7.76 -17.61 -16.92
CA GLU A 138 -7.15 -16.34 -17.32
C GLU A 138 -7.73 -15.17 -16.53
N GLU A 139 -6.94 -14.61 -15.61
CA GLU A 139 -7.34 -13.50 -14.72
C GLU A 139 -7.89 -12.29 -15.48
N LYS A 140 -7.25 -11.90 -16.60
CA LYS A 140 -7.70 -10.75 -17.41
C LYS A 140 -9.14 -10.93 -17.92
N VAL A 141 -9.52 -12.15 -18.30
CA VAL A 141 -10.88 -12.43 -18.78
C VAL A 141 -11.88 -12.31 -17.63
N VAL A 142 -11.48 -12.76 -16.45
CA VAL A 142 -12.31 -12.67 -15.24
C VAL A 142 -12.48 -11.22 -14.79
N CYS A 143 -11.40 -10.44 -14.69
CA CYS A 143 -11.46 -9.03 -14.30
C CYS A 143 -12.33 -8.21 -15.27
N ASN A 144 -12.22 -8.45 -16.58
CA ASN A 144 -13.04 -7.78 -17.59
C ASN A 144 -14.49 -8.29 -17.67
N SER A 145 -14.82 -9.38 -16.98
CA SER A 145 -16.19 -9.87 -16.89
C SER A 145 -16.98 -9.23 -15.76
N VAL A 146 -16.32 -8.62 -14.77
CA VAL A 146 -16.98 -7.84 -13.73
C VAL A 146 -17.46 -6.52 -14.33
N SER A 147 -18.72 -6.15 -14.11
CA SER A 147 -19.25 -4.88 -14.59
C SER A 147 -18.39 -3.71 -14.10
N PRO A 148 -18.03 -2.73 -14.95
CA PRO A 148 -17.24 -1.57 -14.54
C PRO A 148 -17.82 -0.81 -13.34
N GLU A 149 -19.15 -0.81 -13.21
CA GLU A 149 -19.88 -0.14 -12.13
C GLU A 149 -19.81 -0.88 -10.80
N LYS A 150 -19.58 -2.20 -10.83
CA LYS A 150 -19.46 -3.06 -9.65
C LYS A 150 -18.01 -3.50 -9.36
N ASP A 151 -17.06 -3.05 -10.18
CA ASP A 151 -15.64 -3.38 -10.07
C ASP A 151 -14.96 -2.52 -8.99
N VAL A 152 -14.99 -3.03 -7.76
CA VAL A 152 -14.42 -2.33 -6.59
C VAL A 152 -12.89 -2.41 -6.52
N ASP A 153 -12.26 -3.35 -7.22
CA ASP A 153 -10.80 -3.46 -7.31
C ASP A 153 -10.23 -2.56 -8.43
N GLY A 154 -11.07 -2.10 -9.36
CA GLY A 154 -10.66 -1.25 -10.47
C GLY A 154 -9.88 -1.99 -11.56
N PHE A 155 -10.03 -3.32 -11.65
CA PHE A 155 -9.28 -4.16 -12.59
C PHE A 155 -9.94 -4.29 -13.98
N HIS A 156 -11.18 -3.84 -14.13
CA HIS A 156 -11.81 -3.78 -15.44
C HIS A 156 -11.06 -2.80 -16.34
N VAL A 157 -10.85 -3.16 -17.62
CA VAL A 157 -10.05 -2.37 -18.57
C VAL A 157 -10.48 -0.90 -18.68
N VAL A 158 -11.79 -0.63 -18.60
CA VAL A 158 -12.34 0.73 -18.60
C VAL A 158 -11.89 1.52 -17.35
N ASN A 159 -11.88 0.89 -16.17
CA ASN A 159 -11.49 1.54 -14.93
C ASN A 159 -9.97 1.78 -14.90
N ILE A 160 -9.17 0.81 -15.35
CA ILE A 160 -7.72 0.98 -15.52
C ILE A 160 -7.41 2.14 -16.49
N GLY A 161 -8.14 2.23 -17.61
CA GLY A 161 -7.99 3.32 -18.57
C GLY A 161 -8.29 4.69 -17.94
N ARG A 162 -9.42 4.79 -17.24
CA ARG A 162 -9.83 6.02 -16.54
C ARG A 162 -8.82 6.48 -15.49
N HIS A 163 -8.13 5.57 -14.81
CA HIS A 163 -7.09 5.91 -13.85
C HIS A 163 -5.82 6.48 -14.49
N LYS A 164 -5.51 6.14 -15.75
CA LYS A 164 -4.32 6.64 -16.45
C LYS A 164 -4.47 8.06 -16.97
N ASP A 165 -5.69 8.51 -17.21
CA ASP A 165 -5.97 9.85 -17.74
C ASP A 165 -6.03 10.94 -16.65
N LEU A 166 -5.83 10.57 -15.37
CA LEU A 166 -5.93 11.45 -14.21
C LEU A 166 -4.57 11.76 -13.53
N TRP A 167 -3.45 11.45 -14.20
CA TRP A 167 -2.09 11.76 -13.74
C TRP A 167 -1.22 12.38 -14.83
#